data_AF-A0A7C5Y3N2-F1
#
_entry.id   AF-A0A7C5Y3N2-F1
#
_cell.length_a   1.000
_cell.length_b   1.000
_cell.length_c   1.000
_cell.angle_alpha   90.00
_cell.angle_beta   90.00
_cell.angle_gamma   90.00
#
_symmetry.space_group_name_H-M   'P 1'
#
loop_
_entity.id
_entity.type
_entity.pdbx_description
1 polymer ?
#
loop_
_entity_poly.entity_id
_entity_poly.type
_entity_poly.pdbx_seq_one_letter_code
_entity_poly.pdbx_strand_id
1 'polypeptide(L)'
;MFEEISKKLSELKKSAQVLSSMPSKYKDEALKLIAKKLDEYREDILLANAKDVENARQNGIKESLIDRLKLNDKRIDEMIQACETVVNLKDPVGEVVDSFVREDGLKIYKIRVPIGVIAIIYESRPNVTIETTTLALKSGNAILLKGGSDALNSNKAIVHAIKEALSLSTIPPSAVELV
;
A
#
# COMPACT_ATOMS: atom_id res chain seq x y z
N MET A 1 -21.71 1.55 -7.68
CA MET A 1 -20.41 0.83 -7.86
C MET A 1 -19.50 1.54 -8.86
N PHE A 2 -19.87 1.68 -10.14
CA PHE A 2 -18.99 2.33 -11.14
C PHE A 2 -18.62 3.78 -10.80
N GLU A 3 -19.58 4.59 -10.35
CA GLU A 3 -19.33 5.98 -9.95
C GLU A 3 -18.39 6.10 -8.74
N GLU A 4 -18.53 5.20 -7.76
CA GLU A 4 -17.66 5.17 -6.58
C GLU A 4 -16.22 4.83 -6.95
N ILE A 5 -16.02 3.81 -7.79
CA ILE A 5 -14.69 3.44 -8.28
C ILE A 5 -14.10 4.59 -9.13
N SER A 6 -14.90 5.22 -9.98
CA SER A 6 -14.47 6.36 -10.79
C SER A 6 -14.01 7.54 -9.92
N LYS A 7 -14.72 7.81 -8.81
CA LYS A 7 -14.32 8.82 -7.83
C LYS A 7 -12.98 8.47 -7.17
N LYS A 8 -12.83 7.24 -6.66
CA LYS A 8 -11.58 6.74 -6.06
C LYS A 8 -10.41 6.86 -7.04
N LEU A 9 -10.60 6.48 -8.31
CA LEU A 9 -9.58 6.61 -9.36
C LEU A 9 -9.18 8.06 -9.65
N SER A 10 -10.14 8.98 -9.65
CA SER A 10 -9.88 10.42 -9.84
C SER A 10 -9.04 10.99 -8.68
N GLU A 11 -9.35 10.60 -7.45
CA GLU A 11 -8.58 11.00 -6.25
C GLU A 11 -7.18 10.38 -6.25
N LEU A 12 -7.06 9.10 -6.57
CA LEU A 12 -5.76 8.42 -6.73
C LEU A 12 -4.88 9.10 -7.78
N LYS A 13 -5.45 9.51 -8.91
CA LYS A 13 -4.69 10.23 -9.95
C LYS A 13 -4.11 11.54 -9.43
N LYS A 14 -4.86 12.29 -8.61
CA LYS A 14 -4.37 13.53 -7.97
C LYS A 14 -3.27 13.21 -6.95
N SER A 15 -3.46 12.19 -6.12
CA SER A 15 -2.47 11.77 -5.12
C SER A 15 -1.18 11.25 -5.75
N ALA A 16 -1.25 10.55 -6.89
CA ALA A 16 -0.09 10.10 -7.64
C ALA A 16 0.77 11.28 -8.15
N GLN A 17 0.14 12.40 -8.54
CA GLN A 17 0.88 13.62 -8.93
C GLN A 17 1.61 14.25 -7.74
N VAL A 18 1.00 14.22 -6.54
CA VAL A 18 1.66 14.69 -5.32
C VAL A 18 2.84 13.77 -4.97
N LEU A 19 2.64 12.46 -5.00
CA LEU A 19 3.68 11.46 -4.70
C LEU A 19 4.87 11.50 -5.66
N SER A 20 4.65 11.80 -6.95
CA SER A 20 5.70 11.74 -7.96
C SER A 20 6.79 12.79 -7.80
N SER A 21 6.50 13.88 -7.10
CA SER A 21 7.45 14.95 -6.78
C SER A 21 7.94 14.90 -5.33
N MET A 22 7.50 13.91 -4.55
CA MET A 22 7.73 13.87 -3.12
C MET A 22 9.15 13.37 -2.78
N PRO A 23 9.93 14.11 -1.98
CA PRO A 23 11.22 13.64 -1.48
C PRO A 23 11.12 12.33 -0.68
N SER A 24 12.11 11.44 -0.80
CA SER A 24 12.17 10.14 -0.09
C SER A 24 11.83 10.25 1.39
N LYS A 25 12.35 11.27 2.08
CA LYS A 25 12.18 11.44 3.54
C LYS A 25 10.71 11.43 3.98
N TYR A 26 9.81 12.01 3.18
CA TYR A 26 8.39 12.09 3.51
C TYR A 26 7.65 10.77 3.21
N LYS A 27 8.07 10.07 2.15
CA LYS A 27 7.61 8.71 1.87
C LYS A 27 8.02 7.78 3.02
N ASP A 28 9.26 7.89 3.47
CA ASP A 28 9.80 7.08 4.57
C ASP A 28 9.13 7.38 5.91
N GLU A 29 8.84 8.66 6.19
CA GLU A 29 8.07 9.08 7.36
C GLU A 29 6.66 8.47 7.37
N ALA A 30 5.95 8.52 6.23
CA ALA A 30 4.63 7.90 6.12
C ALA A 30 4.67 6.39 6.35
N LEU A 31 5.68 5.68 5.82
CA LEU A 31 5.84 4.24 6.04
C LEU A 31 6.09 3.90 7.52
N LYS A 32 6.86 4.73 8.24
CA LYS A 32 7.06 4.57 9.69
C LYS A 32 5.77 4.82 10.47
N LEU A 33 4.97 5.80 10.07
CA LEU A 33 3.66 6.06 10.66
C LEU A 33 2.70 4.89 10.41
N ILE A 34 2.73 4.28 9.21
CA ILE A 34 1.93 3.09 8.89
C ILE A 34 2.32 1.94 9.82
N ALA A 35 3.62 1.67 9.99
CA ALA A 35 4.11 0.65 10.91
C ALA A 35 3.58 0.87 12.33
N LYS A 36 3.66 2.10 12.84
CA LYS A 36 3.13 2.48 14.16
C LYS A 36 1.62 2.26 14.26
N LYS A 37 0.86 2.69 13.25
CA LYS A 37 -0.61 2.57 13.25
C LYS A 37 -1.07 1.12 13.12
N LEU A 38 -0.34 0.26 12.41
CA LEU A 38 -0.62 -1.17 12.40
C LEU A 38 -0.53 -1.80 13.80
N ASP A 39 0.43 -1.36 14.61
CA ASP A 39 0.56 -1.81 15.99
C ASP A 39 -0.53 -1.22 16.89
N GLU A 40 -0.83 0.09 16.76
CA GLU A 40 -1.91 0.75 17.52
C GLU A 40 -3.30 0.12 17.24
N TYR A 41 -3.57 -0.27 15.99
CA TYR A 41 -4.83 -0.88 15.56
C TYR A 41 -4.78 -2.42 15.51
N ARG A 42 -3.77 -3.04 16.14
CA ARG A 42 -3.55 -4.48 16.11
C ARG A 42 -4.78 -5.28 16.54
N GLU A 43 -5.40 -4.89 17.65
CA GLU A 43 -6.57 -5.56 18.19
C GLU A 43 -7.75 -5.49 17.21
N ASP A 44 -8.02 -4.32 16.64
CA ASP A 44 -9.09 -4.13 15.65
C ASP A 44 -8.88 -4.99 14.39
N ILE A 45 -7.63 -5.08 13.92
CA ILE A 45 -7.25 -5.91 12.77
C ILE A 45 -7.49 -7.40 13.07
N LEU A 46 -7.09 -7.87 14.25
CA LEU A 46 -7.28 -9.27 14.66
C LEU A 46 -8.77 -9.60 14.85
N LEU A 47 -9.55 -8.70 15.44
CA LEU A 47 -11.00 -8.86 15.59
C LEU A 47 -11.71 -8.89 14.23
N ALA A 48 -11.30 -8.03 13.29
CA ALA A 48 -11.82 -8.05 11.93
C ALA A 48 -11.47 -9.36 11.20
N ASN A 49 -10.23 -9.84 11.38
CA ASN A 49 -9.79 -11.09 10.77
C ASN A 49 -10.47 -12.33 11.35
N ALA A 50 -10.77 -12.35 12.65
CA ALA A 50 -11.52 -13.44 13.27
C ALA A 50 -12.90 -13.63 12.62
N LYS A 51 -13.58 -12.52 12.27
CA LYS A 51 -14.85 -12.55 11.54
C LYS A 51 -14.68 -13.14 10.13
N ASP A 52 -13.64 -12.73 9.42
CA ASP A 52 -13.33 -13.26 8.08
C ASP A 52 -13.05 -14.78 8.12
N VAL A 53 -12.26 -15.25 9.09
CA VAL A 53 -11.94 -16.66 9.27
C VAL A 53 -13.18 -17.49 9.60
N GLU A 54 -14.04 -17.00 10.49
CA GLU A 54 -15.30 -17.67 10.83
C GLU A 54 -16.22 -17.78 9.62
N ASN A 55 -16.41 -16.67 8.90
CA ASN A 55 -17.21 -16.66 7.66
C ASN A 55 -16.65 -17.64 6.61
N ALA A 56 -15.32 -17.67 6.44
CA ALA A 56 -14.66 -18.59 5.51
C ALA A 56 -14.93 -20.06 5.87
N ARG A 57 -14.87 -20.41 7.16
CA ARG A 57 -15.20 -21.77 7.65
C ARG A 57 -16.66 -22.12 7.41
N GLN A 58 -17.58 -21.21 7.74
CA GLN A 58 -19.01 -21.40 7.50
C GLN A 58 -19.34 -21.59 6.02
N ASN A 59 -18.61 -20.91 5.14
CA ASN A 59 -18.74 -21.03 3.69
C ASN A 59 -18.03 -22.26 3.09
N GLY A 60 -17.47 -23.14 3.92
CA GLY A 60 -16.83 -24.39 3.47
C GLY A 60 -15.49 -24.18 2.74
N ILE A 61 -14.80 -23.06 2.98
CA ILE A 61 -13.46 -22.84 2.44
C ILE A 61 -12.47 -23.85 3.06
N LYS A 62 -11.56 -24.38 2.24
CA LYS A 62 -10.53 -25.33 2.69
C LYS A 62 -9.63 -24.71 3.76
N GLU A 63 -9.29 -25.47 4.80
CA GLU A 63 -8.45 -24.99 5.91
C GLU A 63 -7.09 -24.43 5.44
N SER A 64 -6.49 -24.99 4.38
CA SER A 64 -5.25 -24.48 3.78
C SER A 64 -5.37 -23.04 3.21
N LEU A 65 -6.57 -22.63 2.79
CA LEU A 65 -6.85 -21.27 2.34
C LEU A 65 -7.18 -20.36 3.53
N ILE A 66 -7.84 -20.89 4.56
CA ILE A 66 -8.07 -20.19 5.83
C ILE A 66 -6.73 -19.87 6.51
N ASP A 67 -5.76 -20.78 6.45
CA ASP A 67 -4.41 -20.54 6.97
C ASP A 67 -3.73 -19.36 6.29
N ARG A 68 -4.02 -19.09 5.01
CA ARG A 68 -3.50 -17.91 4.30
C ARG A 68 -4.27 -16.63 4.65
N LEU A 69 -5.54 -16.73 5.00
CA LEU A 69 -6.40 -15.62 5.42
C LEU A 69 -6.12 -15.18 6.86
N LYS A 70 -5.86 -16.13 7.75
CA LYS A 70 -5.73 -15.90 9.19
C LYS A 70 -4.61 -14.92 9.53
N LEU A 71 -4.86 -14.00 10.45
CA LEU A 71 -3.86 -13.14 11.06
C LEU A 71 -3.64 -13.55 12.51
N ASN A 72 -2.47 -13.23 13.01
CA ASN A 72 -2.05 -13.35 14.40
C ASN A 72 -0.99 -12.28 14.65
N ASP A 73 -0.54 -12.14 15.90
CA ASP A 73 0.45 -11.13 16.27
C ASP A 73 1.72 -11.22 15.42
N LYS A 74 2.24 -12.43 15.23
CA LYS A 74 3.43 -12.66 14.41
C LYS A 74 3.26 -12.14 12.98
N ARG A 75 2.10 -12.36 12.35
CA ARG A 75 1.84 -11.87 10.98
C ARG A 75 1.70 -10.34 10.93
N ILE A 76 1.21 -9.72 11.99
CA ILE A 76 1.17 -8.25 12.09
C ILE A 76 2.60 -7.72 12.29
N ASP A 77 3.41 -8.39 13.11
CA ASP A 77 4.83 -8.05 13.28
C ASP A 77 5.59 -8.17 11.96
N GLU A 78 5.31 -9.20 11.16
CA GLU A 78 5.85 -9.36 9.81
C GLU A 78 5.43 -8.21 8.87
N MET A 79 4.19 -7.73 8.96
CA MET A 79 3.73 -6.56 8.19
C MET A 79 4.44 -5.27 8.62
N ILE A 80 4.60 -5.06 9.93
CA ILE A 80 5.34 -3.93 10.50
C ILE A 80 6.80 -3.98 10.03
N GLN A 81 7.43 -5.15 10.11
CA GLN A 81 8.80 -5.36 9.65
C GLN A 81 8.95 -5.12 8.14
N ALA A 82 7.92 -5.45 7.35
CA ALA A 82 7.91 -5.15 5.91
C ALA A 82 7.94 -3.63 5.66
N CYS A 83 7.18 -2.82 6.42
CA CYS A 83 7.26 -1.36 6.35
C CYS A 83 8.69 -0.86 6.63
N GLU A 84 9.30 -1.33 7.72
CA GLU A 84 10.67 -0.94 8.10
C GLU A 84 11.71 -1.36 7.07
N THR A 85 11.55 -2.55 6.48
CA THR A 85 12.43 -3.04 5.41
C THR A 85 12.36 -2.10 4.21
N VAL A 86 11.15 -1.70 3.79
CA VAL A 86 10.95 -0.82 2.63
C VAL A 86 11.46 0.60 2.90
N VAL A 87 11.35 1.11 4.13
CA VAL A 87 11.94 2.40 4.55
C VAL A 87 13.44 2.43 4.24
N ASN A 88 14.15 1.33 4.51
CA ASN A 88 15.60 1.23 4.34
C ASN A 88 16.05 1.03 2.88
N LEU A 89 15.12 0.82 1.94
CA LEU A 89 15.46 0.72 0.52
C LEU A 89 15.83 2.08 -0.06
N LYS A 90 16.74 2.09 -1.05
CA LYS A 90 17.02 3.30 -1.85
C LYS A 90 15.77 3.73 -2.60
N ASP A 91 15.45 5.02 -2.56
CA ASP A 91 14.39 5.59 -3.38
C ASP A 91 14.76 5.50 -4.87
N PRO A 92 13.97 4.80 -5.71
CA PRO A 92 14.26 4.70 -7.13
C PRO A 92 13.87 5.95 -7.92
N VAL A 93 13.05 6.85 -7.35
CA VAL A 93 12.51 8.00 -8.07
C VAL A 93 13.57 9.09 -8.22
N GLY A 94 13.75 9.60 -9.44
CA GLY A 94 14.73 10.64 -9.75
C GLY A 94 16.13 10.12 -10.09
N GLU A 95 16.36 8.80 -10.08
CA GLU A 95 17.63 8.22 -10.52
C GLU A 95 17.88 8.46 -12.02
N VAL A 96 19.04 9.04 -12.34
CA VAL A 96 19.53 9.16 -13.73
C VAL A 96 20.09 7.81 -14.15
N VAL A 97 19.42 7.17 -15.11
CA VAL A 97 19.78 5.87 -15.67
C VAL A 97 20.83 6.01 -16.76
N ASP A 98 20.75 7.08 -17.53
CA ASP A 98 21.64 7.37 -18.65
C ASP A 98 21.67 8.88 -18.92
N SER A 99 22.79 9.38 -19.42
CA SER A 99 22.94 10.78 -19.79
C SER A 99 24.02 10.99 -20.84
N PHE A 100 23.77 11.86 -21.81
CA PHE A 100 24.76 12.24 -22.82
C PHE A 100 24.59 13.70 -23.25
N VAL A 101 25.63 14.24 -23.88
CA VAL A 101 25.65 15.59 -24.44
C VAL A 101 25.80 15.47 -25.96
N ARG A 102 24.91 16.10 -26.71
CA ARG A 102 24.98 16.15 -28.18
C ARG A 102 26.05 17.13 -28.64
N GLU A 103 26.43 17.05 -29.92
CA GLU A 103 27.42 17.95 -30.54
C GLU A 103 27.02 19.43 -30.49
N ASP A 104 25.70 19.72 -30.45
CA ASP A 104 25.14 21.06 -30.28
C ASP A 104 25.09 21.54 -28.81
N GLY A 105 25.60 20.75 -27.87
CA GLY A 105 25.61 21.05 -26.44
C GLY A 105 24.33 20.67 -25.68
N LEU A 106 23.32 20.08 -26.34
CA LEU A 106 22.09 19.64 -25.67
C LEU A 106 22.38 18.48 -24.70
N LYS A 107 22.03 18.68 -23.43
CA LYS A 107 22.13 17.65 -22.38
C LYS A 107 20.86 16.82 -22.32
N ILE A 108 20.98 15.52 -22.48
CA ILE A 108 19.87 14.56 -22.44
C ILE A 108 20.05 13.65 -21.23
N TYR A 109 18.97 13.46 -20.46
CA TYR A 109 18.93 12.59 -19.29
C TYR A 109 17.75 11.63 -19.39
N LYS A 110 18.00 10.35 -19.07
CA LYS A 110 16.97 9.34 -18.85
C LYS A 110 16.79 9.17 -17.34
N ILE A 111 15.63 9.56 -16.82
CA ILE A 111 15.36 9.60 -15.38
C ILE A 111 14.25 8.62 -15.03
N ARG A 112 14.40 7.88 -13.92
CA ARG A 112 13.32 7.05 -13.36
C ARG A 112 12.22 7.91 -12.75
N VAL A 113 10.99 7.64 -13.16
CA VAL A 113 9.77 8.26 -12.61
C VAL A 113 8.78 7.17 -12.19
N PRO A 114 7.84 7.46 -11.26
CA PRO A 114 6.79 6.53 -10.91
C PRO A 114 5.89 6.20 -12.12
N ILE A 115 5.23 5.05 -12.06
CA ILE A 115 4.22 4.65 -13.06
C ILE A 115 2.96 5.54 -12.93
N GLY A 116 2.60 5.92 -11.71
CA GLY A 116 1.45 6.75 -11.41
C GLY A 116 0.50 6.05 -10.43
N VAL A 117 -0.55 5.41 -10.97
CA VAL A 117 -1.53 4.65 -10.18
C VAL A 117 -1.37 3.17 -10.49
N ILE A 118 -1.23 2.34 -9.45
CA ILE A 118 -1.13 0.89 -9.56
C ILE A 118 -2.40 0.25 -8.99
N ALA A 119 -3.05 -0.60 -9.79
CA ALA A 119 -4.16 -1.42 -9.30
C ALA A 119 -3.65 -2.82 -8.96
N ILE A 120 -3.83 -3.25 -7.71
CA ILE A 120 -3.45 -4.58 -7.23
C ILE A 120 -4.71 -5.39 -6.96
N ILE A 121 -4.86 -6.49 -7.69
CA ILE A 121 -5.93 -7.48 -7.51
C ILE A 121 -5.31 -8.72 -6.91
N TYR A 122 -5.78 -9.15 -5.75
CA TYR A 122 -5.19 -10.25 -4.98
C TYR A 122 -6.24 -11.11 -4.29
N GLU A 123 -5.84 -12.31 -3.89
CA GLU A 123 -6.70 -13.29 -3.21
C GLU A 123 -6.85 -12.99 -1.70
N SER A 124 -7.43 -13.92 -0.95
CA SER A 124 -7.70 -13.84 0.49
C SER A 124 -6.41 -13.93 1.34
N ARG A 125 -5.54 -12.91 1.22
CA ARG A 125 -4.26 -12.75 1.92
C ARG A 125 -4.12 -11.31 2.45
N PRO A 126 -4.57 -11.02 3.68
CA PRO A 126 -4.59 -9.65 4.19
C PRO A 126 -3.22 -8.97 4.27
N ASN A 127 -2.14 -9.75 4.42
CA ASN A 127 -0.76 -9.23 4.46
C ASN A 127 -0.36 -8.50 3.16
N VAL A 128 -0.90 -8.93 2.01
CA VAL A 128 -0.60 -8.36 0.69
C VAL A 128 -1.02 -6.88 0.61
N THR A 129 -2.05 -6.49 1.38
CA THR A 129 -2.51 -5.10 1.52
C THR A 129 -1.37 -4.18 1.96
N ILE A 130 -0.56 -4.59 2.93
CA ILE A 130 0.57 -3.79 3.42
C ILE A 130 1.80 -3.90 2.53
N GLU A 131 2.16 -5.12 2.12
CA GLU A 131 3.35 -5.34 1.28
C GLU A 131 3.28 -4.52 -0.02
N THR A 132 2.14 -4.53 -0.69
CA THR A 132 1.97 -3.81 -1.96
C THR A 132 1.83 -2.31 -1.76
N THR A 133 1.14 -1.87 -0.70
CA THR A 133 1.00 -0.44 -0.39
C THR A 133 2.34 0.20 -0.06
N THR A 134 3.15 -0.44 0.78
CA THR A 134 4.45 0.11 1.20
C THR A 134 5.39 0.28 0.01
N LEU A 135 5.48 -0.72 -0.88
CA LEU A 135 6.26 -0.64 -2.11
C LEU A 135 5.73 0.43 -3.07
N ALA A 136 4.41 0.52 -3.25
CA ALA A 136 3.79 1.54 -4.11
C ALA A 136 4.13 2.95 -3.61
N LEU A 137 3.92 3.22 -2.33
CA LEU A 137 4.21 4.53 -1.74
C LEU A 137 5.71 4.87 -1.82
N LYS A 138 6.61 3.94 -1.47
CA LYS A 138 8.08 4.16 -1.57
C LYS A 138 8.50 4.53 -2.98
N SER A 139 7.93 3.86 -3.98
CA SER A 139 8.20 4.11 -5.40
C SER A 139 7.42 5.29 -6.00
N GLY A 140 6.71 6.07 -5.17
CA GLY A 140 6.02 7.29 -5.58
C GLY A 140 4.70 7.04 -6.35
N ASN A 141 4.08 5.87 -6.16
CA ASN A 141 2.82 5.50 -6.81
C ASN A 141 1.66 5.53 -5.82
N ALA A 142 0.49 5.97 -6.29
CA ALA A 142 -0.77 5.74 -5.59
C ALA A 142 -1.28 4.32 -5.90
N ILE A 143 -2.10 3.74 -5.02
CA ILE A 143 -2.52 2.34 -5.12
C ILE A 143 -4.03 2.16 -4.95
N LEU A 144 -4.63 1.38 -5.86
CA LEU A 144 -5.98 0.83 -5.71
C LEU A 144 -5.87 -0.65 -5.37
N LEU A 145 -6.46 -1.05 -4.26
CA LEU A 145 -6.44 -2.42 -3.75
C LEU A 145 -7.79 -3.07 -4.00
N LYS A 146 -7.78 -4.30 -4.51
CA LYS A 146 -8.97 -5.15 -4.63
C LYS A 146 -8.64 -6.57 -4.20
N GLY A 147 -8.86 -6.84 -2.92
CA GLY A 147 -8.64 -8.15 -2.32
C GLY A 147 -9.79 -9.14 -2.57
N GLY A 148 -9.58 -10.39 -2.15
CA GLY A 148 -10.63 -11.41 -2.12
C GLY A 148 -11.75 -11.04 -1.13
N SER A 149 -12.99 -11.44 -1.44
CA SER A 149 -14.16 -11.17 -0.59
C SER A 149 -14.03 -11.78 0.81
N ASP A 150 -13.30 -12.88 0.94
CA ASP A 150 -13.13 -13.58 2.22
C ASP A 150 -12.25 -12.82 3.21
N ALA A 151 -11.47 -11.84 2.73
CA ALA A 151 -10.56 -11.00 3.53
C ALA A 151 -11.09 -9.57 3.72
N LEU A 152 -12.35 -9.31 3.39
CA LEU A 152 -12.88 -7.94 3.27
C LEU A 152 -12.79 -7.18 4.60
N ASN A 153 -13.11 -7.80 5.74
CA ASN A 153 -13.08 -7.11 7.02
C ASN A 153 -11.63 -6.78 7.42
N SER A 154 -10.71 -7.74 7.24
CA SER A 154 -9.28 -7.57 7.48
C SER A 154 -8.70 -6.44 6.63
N ASN A 155 -8.99 -6.45 5.33
CA ASN A 155 -8.47 -5.44 4.40
C ASN A 155 -9.00 -4.05 4.73
N LYS A 156 -10.26 -3.92 5.13
CA LYS A 156 -10.83 -2.64 5.58
C LYS A 156 -10.14 -2.13 6.84
N ALA A 157 -9.92 -2.98 7.84
CA ALA A 157 -9.25 -2.61 9.08
C ALA A 157 -7.79 -2.17 8.82
N ILE A 158 -7.07 -2.91 7.98
CA ILE A 158 -5.71 -2.57 7.58
C ILE A 158 -5.66 -1.24 6.80
N VAL A 159 -6.53 -1.05 5.80
CA VAL A 159 -6.57 0.20 5.03
C VAL A 159 -7.00 1.39 5.89
N HIS A 160 -7.85 1.17 6.90
CA HIS A 160 -8.16 2.20 7.88
C HIS A 160 -6.90 2.63 8.66
N ALA A 161 -6.15 1.68 9.22
CA ALA A 161 -4.88 1.99 9.91
C ALA A 161 -3.87 2.72 9.01
N ILE A 162 -3.79 2.33 7.73
CA ILE A 162 -2.97 3.05 6.74
C ILE A 162 -3.45 4.50 6.58
N LYS A 163 -4.76 4.72 6.38
CA LYS A 163 -5.31 6.07 6.18
C LYS A 163 -5.13 6.96 7.41
N GLU A 164 -5.23 6.38 8.62
CA GLU A 164 -4.92 7.06 9.88
C GLU A 164 -3.43 7.41 10.02
N ALA A 165 -2.53 6.63 9.44
CA ALA A 165 -1.12 7.01 9.36
C ALA A 165 -0.89 8.14 8.35
N LEU A 166 -1.52 8.04 7.18
CA LEU A 166 -1.35 9.01 6.11
C LEU A 166 -1.91 10.39 6.50
N SER A 167 -2.99 10.45 7.27
CA SER A 167 -3.57 11.71 7.78
C SER A 167 -2.63 12.49 8.71
N LEU A 168 -1.66 11.79 9.32
CA LEU A 168 -0.60 12.36 10.16
C LEU A 168 0.68 12.68 9.36
N SER A 169 0.69 12.40 8.06
CA SER A 169 1.82 12.58 7.16
C SER A 169 1.55 13.67 6.12
N THR A 170 2.54 13.96 5.27
CA THR A 170 2.34 14.84 4.10
C THR A 170 1.74 14.14 2.89
N ILE A 171 1.53 12.81 2.94
CA ILE A 171 0.92 12.03 1.87
C ILE A 171 -0.61 12.03 2.04
N PRO A 172 -1.39 12.38 1.00
CA PRO A 172 -2.85 12.34 1.10
C PRO A 172 -3.37 10.92 1.43
N PRO A 173 -4.34 10.75 2.35
CA PRO A 173 -4.95 9.46 2.63
C PRO A 173 -5.57 8.77 1.41
N SER A 174 -6.00 9.55 0.41
CA SER A 174 -6.52 9.06 -0.87
C SER A 174 -5.44 8.51 -1.82
N ALA A 175 -4.17 8.49 -1.40
CA ALA A 175 -3.11 7.76 -2.10
C ALA A 175 -3.30 6.23 -2.05
N VAL A 176 -4.14 5.74 -1.13
CA VAL A 176 -4.44 4.32 -0.92
C VAL A 176 -5.95 4.16 -0.88
N GLU A 177 -6.52 3.43 -1.85
CA GLU A 177 -7.95 3.14 -1.88
C GLU A 177 -8.21 1.63 -1.94
N LEU A 178 -9.31 1.20 -1.33
CA LEU A 178 -9.82 -0.18 -1.39
C LEU A 178 -11.12 -0.19 -2.19
N VAL A 179 -11.29 -1.16 -3.08
CA VAL A 179 -12.57 -1.42 -3.79
C VAL A 179 -13.57 -2.03 -2.83
#